data_AF-A0A5C3E4K0-F1
#
_entry.id   AF-A0A5C3E4K0-F1
#
_cell.length_a   1.000
_cell.length_b   1.000
_cell.length_c   1.000
_cell.angle_alpha   90.00
_cell.angle_beta   90.00
_cell.angle_gamma   90.00
#
_symmetry.space_group_name_H-M   'P 1'
#
loop_
_entity.id
_entity.type
_entity.pdbx_description
1 polymer ?
#
loop_
_entity_poly.entity_id
_entity_poly.type
_entity_poly.pdbx_seq_one_letter_code
_entity_poly.pdbx_strand_id
1 'polypeptide(L)'
;MKFTTATLALLAVATTSVTADSPFGDLAQLGNTIKNKGQEIAACAKASSQLSCHAKYDIPASSSANCCFNGALVEGGKQSGLILSTQFWTTNAADTANNGPKDSTTIHGLWPDYCDGTYPQFCSSVSGIPEYTGEQIEAVMQKYDPALYAYYTKFFKDLNGDSASFLSHEYNKHGTCYTTMRPSCQPQLPWISQPDFAVLNYFRQIAHKFQERPTYNFLESAGILPSATKNYTLAEIQSTLKNFHGATPFVGCNKKGEMNEFWYFWNVRSTVNFGHYEPVESTTKSTCPQSLRYLPKP
;
A
#
# COMPACT_ATOMS: atom_id res chain seq x y z
N MET A 1 23.25 -87.74 43.06
CA MET A 1 23.87 -88.09 41.76
C MET A 1 24.18 -86.79 41.02
N LYS A 2 25.45 -86.62 40.60
CA LYS A 2 26.01 -85.97 39.39
C LYS A 2 25.00 -85.29 38.42
N PHE A 3 25.22 -84.19 37.68
CA PHE A 3 26.24 -83.14 37.48
C PHE A 3 25.61 -82.12 36.46
N THR A 4 25.84 -80.80 36.58
CA THR A 4 25.95 -79.70 35.53
C THR A 4 24.91 -79.61 34.36
N THR A 5 24.49 -78.45 33.82
CA THR A 5 25.26 -77.29 33.31
C THR A 5 24.31 -76.13 32.86
N ALA A 6 24.84 -74.89 32.94
CA ALA A 6 24.75 -73.76 32.00
C ALA A 6 23.45 -72.97 31.71
N THR A 7 23.51 -71.70 32.12
CA THR A 7 22.82 -70.49 31.67
C THR A 7 23.10 -70.16 30.20
N LEU A 8 22.12 -69.67 29.43
CA LEU A 8 22.32 -68.71 28.34
C LEU A 8 21.03 -67.92 28.07
N ALA A 9 21.02 -66.63 28.42
CA ALA A 9 20.01 -65.68 27.99
C ALA A 9 20.62 -64.83 26.86
N LEU A 10 20.01 -64.85 25.67
CA LEU A 10 20.39 -63.96 24.58
C LEU A 10 19.95 -62.53 24.91
N LEU A 11 20.91 -61.63 25.14
CA LEU A 11 20.70 -60.19 24.98
C LEU A 11 20.93 -59.83 23.51
N ALA A 12 19.87 -59.39 22.82
CA ALA A 12 19.99 -58.69 21.56
C ALA A 12 20.56 -57.29 21.82
N VAL A 13 21.79 -57.04 21.35
CA VAL A 13 22.37 -55.70 21.33
C VAL A 13 21.79 -54.98 20.11
N ALA A 14 20.82 -54.10 20.31
CA ALA A 14 20.48 -53.09 19.32
C ALA A 14 21.62 -52.07 19.30
N THR A 15 22.45 -52.09 18.26
CA THR A 15 23.40 -51.02 17.98
C THR A 15 22.61 -49.82 17.48
N THR A 16 22.24 -48.91 18.38
CA THR A 16 21.89 -47.55 17.98
C THR A 16 23.17 -46.84 17.60
N SER A 17 23.38 -46.65 16.29
CA SER A 17 24.36 -45.69 15.81
C SER A 17 23.92 -44.31 16.29
N VAL A 18 24.55 -43.80 17.34
CA VAL A 18 24.52 -42.37 17.65
C VAL A 18 25.31 -41.70 16.53
N THR A 19 24.62 -41.20 15.52
CA THR A 19 25.20 -40.21 14.62
C THR A 19 25.51 -39.00 15.51
N ALA A 20 26.79 -38.76 15.75
CA ALA A 20 27.24 -37.54 16.38
C ALA A 20 26.88 -36.39 15.43
N ASP A 21 25.75 -35.72 15.67
CA ASP A 21 25.49 -34.43 15.04
C ASP A 21 26.61 -33.50 15.46
N SER A 22 27.42 -33.11 14.49
CA SER A 22 28.57 -32.26 14.70
C SER A 22 28.09 -30.88 15.16
N PRO A 23 28.47 -30.39 16.34
CA PRO A 23 28.11 -29.05 16.80
C PRO A 23 28.66 -27.96 15.87
N PHE A 24 29.62 -28.29 15.00
CA PHE A 24 30.15 -27.40 13.98
C PHE A 24 29.24 -27.22 12.77
N GLY A 25 28.37 -28.20 12.46
CA GLY A 25 27.37 -28.08 11.39
C GLY A 25 26.30 -27.05 11.74
N ASP A 26 25.84 -27.09 12.99
CA ASP A 26 24.84 -26.16 13.54
C ASP A 26 25.42 -24.73 13.70
N LEU A 27 26.67 -24.60 14.14
CA LEU A 27 27.36 -23.30 14.21
C LEU A 27 27.66 -22.70 12.82
N ALA A 28 28.03 -23.51 11.83
CA ALA A 28 28.24 -23.04 10.46
C ALA A 28 26.91 -22.62 9.80
N GLN A 29 25.84 -23.37 10.04
CA GLN A 29 24.50 -23.03 9.60
C GLN A 29 24.02 -21.74 10.26
N LEU A 30 24.18 -21.60 11.57
CA LEU A 30 23.89 -20.37 12.32
C LEU A 30 24.71 -19.19 11.80
N GLY A 31 26.01 -19.38 11.56
CA GLY A 31 26.89 -18.36 10.99
C GLY A 31 26.44 -17.90 9.61
N ASN A 32 26.02 -18.82 8.74
CA ASN A 32 25.44 -18.50 7.44
C ASN A 32 24.11 -17.76 7.57
N THR A 33 23.23 -18.18 8.49
CA THR A 33 21.97 -17.49 8.76
C THR A 33 22.20 -16.05 9.23
N ILE A 34 23.13 -15.82 10.16
CA ILE A 34 23.47 -14.48 10.66
C ILE A 34 24.03 -13.62 9.53
N LYS A 35 24.96 -14.17 8.73
CA LYS A 35 25.54 -13.47 7.59
C LYS A 35 24.48 -13.06 6.57
N ASN A 36 23.59 -13.97 6.19
CA ASN A 36 22.54 -13.71 5.20
C ASN A 36 21.58 -12.62 5.71
N LYS A 37 21.12 -12.72 6.97
CA LYS A 37 20.30 -11.67 7.59
C LYS A 37 21.01 -10.31 7.63
N GLY A 38 22.30 -10.30 7.94
CA GLY A 38 23.12 -9.08 7.89
C GLY A 38 23.17 -8.45 6.49
N GLN A 39 23.31 -9.28 5.45
CA GLN A 39 23.27 -8.82 4.06
C GLN A 39 21.90 -8.29 3.65
N GLU A 40 20.82 -8.93 4.09
CA GLU A 40 19.45 -8.48 3.84
C GLU A 40 19.16 -7.11 4.47
N ILE A 41 19.53 -6.94 5.74
CA ILE A 41 19.38 -5.67 6.46
C ILE A 41 20.20 -4.58 5.76
N ALA A 42 21.44 -4.87 5.37
CA ALA A 42 22.28 -3.92 4.65
C ALA A 42 21.68 -3.53 3.29
N ALA A 43 21.12 -4.49 2.54
CA ALA A 43 20.45 -4.23 1.27
C ALA A 43 19.21 -3.33 1.44
N CYS A 44 18.37 -3.62 2.43
CA CYS A 44 17.20 -2.82 2.79
C CYS A 44 17.61 -1.39 3.20
N ALA A 45 18.59 -1.25 4.10
CA ALA A 45 19.08 0.04 4.57
C ALA A 45 19.71 0.89 3.46
N LYS A 46 20.42 0.26 2.51
CA LYS A 46 20.96 0.98 1.35
C LYS A 46 19.83 1.49 0.46
N ALA A 47 18.83 0.64 0.20
CA ALA A 47 17.69 0.94 -0.66
C ALA A 47 16.75 2.01 -0.06
N SER A 48 16.59 2.04 1.28
CA SER A 48 15.71 3.00 1.96
C SER A 48 16.11 4.46 1.75
N SER A 49 17.39 4.71 1.44
CA SER A 49 17.90 6.06 1.15
C SER A 49 17.53 6.54 -0.26
N GLN A 50 17.16 5.64 -1.17
CA GLN A 50 16.82 5.97 -2.54
C GLN A 50 15.40 6.51 -2.64
N LEU A 51 15.20 7.49 -3.50
CA LEU A 51 13.88 7.97 -3.87
C LEU A 51 13.34 7.06 -4.98
N SER A 52 12.12 6.56 -4.82
CA SER A 52 11.46 5.79 -5.87
C SER A 52 11.41 6.57 -7.19
N CYS A 53 11.48 5.86 -8.32
CA CYS A 53 11.64 6.43 -9.67
C CYS A 53 12.93 7.21 -9.94
N HIS A 54 13.82 7.32 -8.96
CA HIS A 54 15.14 7.95 -9.09
C HIS A 54 16.23 7.07 -8.46
N ALA A 55 16.06 5.74 -8.54
CA ALA A 55 17.07 4.80 -8.08
C ALA A 55 18.39 5.02 -8.83
N LYS A 56 19.49 5.10 -8.09
CA LYS A 56 20.86 5.29 -8.60
C LYS A 56 21.51 3.98 -9.02
N TYR A 57 20.94 2.85 -8.61
CA TYR A 57 21.42 1.52 -8.94
C TYR A 57 20.24 0.54 -8.99
N ASP A 58 20.42 -0.55 -9.73
CA ASP A 58 19.39 -1.57 -9.89
C ASP A 58 19.08 -2.28 -8.57
N ILE A 59 17.80 -2.40 -8.26
CA ILE A 59 17.30 -3.20 -7.13
C ILE A 59 16.66 -4.46 -7.73
N PRO A 60 17.29 -5.65 -7.58
CA PRO A 60 16.70 -6.90 -8.06
C PRO A 60 15.33 -7.14 -7.44
N ALA A 61 14.37 -7.61 -8.23
CA ALA A 61 12.99 -7.80 -7.77
C ALA A 61 12.87 -8.79 -6.60
N SER A 62 13.75 -9.79 -6.57
CA SER A 62 13.83 -10.82 -5.52
C SER A 62 14.61 -10.40 -4.26
N SER A 63 15.25 -9.22 -4.26
CA SER A 63 16.06 -8.76 -3.15
C SER A 63 15.23 -8.23 -1.97
N SER A 64 15.72 -8.42 -0.75
CA SER A 64 15.20 -7.79 0.48
C SER A 64 15.28 -6.26 0.46
N ALA A 65 16.06 -5.68 -0.45
CA ALA A 65 16.02 -4.25 -0.73
C ALA A 65 14.60 -3.74 -1.07
N ASN A 66 13.76 -4.56 -1.72
CA ASN A 66 12.38 -4.20 -2.03
C ASN A 66 11.45 -4.14 -0.80
N CYS A 67 11.91 -4.61 0.36
CA CYS A 67 11.20 -4.38 1.62
C CYS A 67 11.37 -2.95 2.13
N CYS A 68 12.35 -2.20 1.62
CA CYS A 68 12.66 -0.81 1.97
C CYS A 68 12.60 0.14 0.77
N PHE A 69 12.11 -0.30 -0.38
CA PHE A 69 12.02 0.51 -1.59
C PHE A 69 10.95 -0.10 -2.48
N ASN A 70 10.00 0.69 -2.99
CA ASN A 70 9.00 0.14 -3.89
C ASN A 70 9.57 0.00 -5.31
N GLY A 71 10.09 -1.18 -5.63
CA GLY A 71 10.80 -1.47 -6.88
C GLY A 71 9.98 -2.26 -7.89
N ALA A 72 10.67 -3.06 -8.72
CA ALA A 72 10.04 -3.88 -9.74
C ALA A 72 9.39 -5.13 -9.12
N LEU A 73 8.18 -5.47 -9.57
CA LEU A 73 7.45 -6.66 -9.11
C LEU A 73 8.10 -7.97 -9.56
N VAL A 74 8.75 -7.97 -10.72
CA VAL A 74 9.44 -9.13 -11.32
C VAL A 74 10.80 -8.70 -11.86
N GLU A 75 11.73 -9.65 -12.00
CA GLU A 75 13.07 -9.36 -12.53
C GLU A 75 13.01 -8.76 -13.94
N GLY A 76 13.77 -7.70 -14.18
CA GLY A 76 13.73 -6.93 -15.44
C GLY A 76 12.45 -6.13 -15.68
N GLY A 77 11.51 -6.13 -14.73
CA GLY A 77 10.28 -5.35 -14.81
C GLY A 77 10.47 -3.86 -14.54
N LYS A 78 9.42 -3.08 -14.80
CA LYS A 78 9.37 -1.65 -14.47
C LYS A 78 9.23 -1.45 -12.96
N GLN A 79 9.84 -0.39 -12.43
CA GLN A 79 9.68 0.00 -11.03
C GLN A 79 8.30 0.62 -10.81
N SER A 80 7.51 0.13 -9.84
CA SER A 80 6.21 0.69 -9.47
C SER A 80 6.31 1.81 -8.43
N GLY A 81 7.29 2.70 -8.62
CA GLY A 81 7.73 3.66 -7.62
C GLY A 81 6.90 4.95 -7.51
N LEU A 82 6.04 5.23 -8.50
CA LEU A 82 5.22 6.43 -8.52
C LEU A 82 3.93 6.15 -7.75
N ILE A 83 3.64 6.90 -6.70
CA ILE A 83 2.47 6.64 -5.86
C ILE A 83 1.44 7.74 -6.04
N LEU A 84 0.17 7.37 -6.19
CA LEU A 84 -0.94 8.29 -6.31
C LEU A 84 -1.83 8.16 -5.08
N SER A 85 -2.09 9.24 -4.35
CA SER A 85 -3.20 9.27 -3.38
C SER A 85 -4.39 9.98 -4.01
N THR A 86 -5.51 9.27 -4.14
CA THR A 86 -6.62 9.68 -4.99
C THR A 86 -7.89 9.95 -4.18
N GLN A 87 -8.68 10.91 -4.63
CA GLN A 87 -9.86 11.40 -3.94
C GLN A 87 -11.02 11.63 -4.90
N PHE A 88 -12.23 11.49 -4.39
CA PHE A 88 -13.46 11.82 -5.11
C PHE A 88 -14.09 13.12 -4.61
N TRP A 89 -14.72 13.84 -5.53
CA TRP A 89 -15.77 14.82 -5.25
C TRP A 89 -17.07 14.34 -5.89
N THR A 90 -17.88 13.69 -5.07
CA THR A 90 -19.13 13.06 -5.52
C THR A 90 -20.32 13.95 -5.22
N THR A 91 -21.14 14.25 -6.23
CA THR A 91 -22.35 15.09 -6.08
C THR A 91 -23.63 14.41 -6.57
N ASN A 92 -23.52 13.17 -7.05
CA ASN A 92 -24.56 12.48 -7.81
C ASN A 92 -24.68 11.00 -7.46
N ALA A 93 -24.26 10.59 -6.26
CA ALA A 93 -24.52 9.23 -5.77
C ALA A 93 -26.04 8.99 -5.68
N ALA A 94 -26.46 7.74 -5.91
CA ALA A 94 -27.88 7.37 -5.89
C ALA A 94 -28.49 7.59 -4.49
N ASP A 95 -27.76 7.21 -3.45
CA ASP A 95 -28.00 7.65 -2.08
C ASP A 95 -27.11 8.85 -1.77
N THR A 96 -27.72 9.98 -1.43
CA THR A 96 -27.02 11.22 -1.11
C THR A 96 -26.03 11.09 0.06
N ALA A 97 -26.21 10.14 0.98
CA ALA A 97 -25.26 9.86 2.06
C ALA A 97 -23.89 9.39 1.53
N ASN A 98 -23.86 8.80 0.33
CA ASN A 98 -22.64 8.36 -0.33
C ASN A 98 -21.91 9.47 -1.08
N ASN A 99 -22.45 10.69 -1.13
CA ASN A 99 -21.67 11.86 -1.54
C ASN A 99 -20.57 12.18 -0.51
N GLY A 100 -20.67 11.68 0.73
CA GLY A 100 -19.79 12.04 1.84
C GLY A 100 -20.06 13.45 2.39
N PRO A 101 -19.22 13.95 3.31
CA PRO A 101 -19.43 15.26 3.93
C PRO A 101 -19.46 16.40 2.90
N LYS A 102 -20.29 17.43 3.15
CA LYS A 102 -20.48 18.58 2.24
C LYS A 102 -19.21 19.43 2.07
N ASP A 103 -18.32 19.36 3.04
CA ASP A 103 -17.10 20.15 3.23
C ASP A 103 -15.83 19.30 3.11
N SER A 104 -15.90 18.16 2.42
CA SER A 104 -14.76 17.27 2.23
C SER A 104 -14.85 16.51 0.92
N THR A 105 -13.72 16.20 0.32
CA THR A 105 -13.63 15.07 -0.62
C THR A 105 -13.82 13.73 0.12
N THR A 106 -13.90 12.64 -0.62
CA THR A 106 -13.87 11.27 -0.08
C THR A 106 -12.65 10.52 -0.61
N ILE A 107 -12.26 9.45 0.07
CA ILE A 107 -11.14 8.60 -0.33
C ILE A 107 -11.52 7.85 -1.61
N HIS A 108 -10.59 7.79 -2.57
CA HIS A 108 -10.63 6.82 -3.66
C HIS A 108 -9.62 5.70 -3.36
N GLY A 109 -8.32 5.98 -3.34
CA GLY A 109 -7.31 4.97 -3.04
C GLY A 109 -5.87 5.46 -2.94
N LEU A 110 -4.94 4.50 -2.91
CA LEU A 110 -3.48 4.74 -2.97
C LEU A 110 -2.86 3.75 -3.96
N TRP A 111 -2.38 4.24 -5.10
CA TRP A 111 -2.04 3.40 -6.23
C TRP A 111 -0.54 3.42 -6.54
N PRO A 112 0.09 2.26 -6.78
CA PRO A 112 1.44 2.20 -7.31
C PRO A 112 1.40 2.20 -8.83
N ASP A 113 1.82 3.30 -9.44
CA ASP A 113 2.10 3.41 -10.87
C ASP A 113 3.58 3.08 -11.14
N TYR A 114 3.84 2.62 -12.36
CA TYR A 114 5.19 2.61 -12.89
C TYR A 114 5.71 4.04 -13.09
N CYS A 115 7.02 4.20 -13.04
CA CYS A 115 7.67 5.50 -13.15
C CYS A 115 7.46 6.22 -14.51
N ASP A 116 6.90 5.53 -15.51
CA ASP A 116 6.50 6.11 -16.79
C ASP A 116 5.01 6.51 -16.86
N GLY A 117 4.26 6.34 -15.77
CA GLY A 117 2.82 6.63 -15.67
C GLY A 117 1.90 5.53 -16.20
N THR A 118 2.43 4.40 -16.69
CA THR A 118 1.63 3.16 -16.82
C THR A 118 1.49 2.49 -15.44
N TYR A 119 0.63 1.49 -15.27
CA TYR A 119 0.43 0.88 -13.94
C TYR A 119 0.24 -0.65 -13.96
N PRO A 120 0.73 -1.37 -12.93
CA PRO A 120 0.35 -2.74 -12.64
C PRO A 120 -1.04 -2.82 -11.98
N GLN A 121 -1.68 -3.99 -12.05
CA GLN A 121 -2.93 -4.26 -11.34
C GLN A 121 -3.07 -5.75 -11.01
N PHE A 122 -3.77 -6.06 -9.91
CA PHE A 122 -4.08 -7.44 -9.49
C PHE A 122 -2.82 -8.31 -9.39
N CYS A 123 -1.87 -7.87 -8.57
CA CYS A 123 -0.51 -8.41 -8.56
C CYS A 123 -0.29 -9.60 -7.64
N SER A 124 -1.34 -10.13 -7.00
CA SER A 124 -1.26 -11.21 -6.01
C SER A 124 -0.43 -12.41 -6.47
N SER A 125 -0.60 -12.82 -7.74
CA SER A 125 0.11 -13.96 -8.34
C SER A 125 1.61 -13.73 -8.54
N VAL A 126 2.05 -12.47 -8.67
CA VAL A 126 3.46 -12.10 -8.88
C VAL A 126 4.13 -11.57 -7.61
N SER A 127 3.37 -10.93 -6.71
CA SER A 127 3.89 -10.38 -5.46
C SER A 127 3.84 -11.37 -4.31
N GLY A 128 2.93 -12.36 -4.36
CA GLY A 128 2.64 -13.26 -3.26
C GLY A 128 1.84 -12.59 -2.13
N ILE A 129 1.35 -11.37 -2.34
CA ILE A 129 0.47 -10.68 -1.39
C ILE A 129 -0.94 -11.29 -1.53
N PRO A 130 -1.54 -11.79 -0.44
CA PRO A 130 -2.87 -12.40 -0.50
C PRO A 130 -3.96 -11.37 -0.75
N GLU A 131 -5.00 -11.80 -1.45
CA GLU A 131 -6.23 -11.04 -1.65
C GLU A 131 -7.14 -11.07 -0.42
N TYR A 132 -7.94 -10.03 -0.26
CA TYR A 132 -8.93 -9.91 0.82
C TYR A 132 -10.30 -9.51 0.24
N THR A 133 -11.38 -10.04 0.83
CA THR A 133 -12.72 -9.48 0.62
C THR A 133 -12.90 -8.19 1.43
N GLY A 134 -13.92 -7.41 1.09
CA GLY A 134 -14.25 -6.19 1.83
C GLY A 134 -14.54 -6.47 3.30
N GLU A 135 -15.29 -7.53 3.58
CA GLU A 135 -15.67 -7.92 4.94
C GLU A 135 -14.44 -8.36 5.76
N GLN A 136 -13.46 -9.01 5.13
CA GLN A 136 -12.20 -9.35 5.79
C GLN A 136 -11.40 -8.09 6.14
N ILE A 137 -11.34 -7.13 5.23
CA ILE A 137 -10.69 -5.83 5.45
C ILE A 137 -11.37 -5.09 6.60
N GLU A 138 -12.69 -4.99 6.58
CA GLU A 138 -13.47 -4.38 7.65
C GLU A 138 -13.23 -5.07 8.99
N ALA A 139 -13.24 -6.40 9.03
CA ALA A 139 -12.98 -7.18 10.24
C ALA A 139 -11.57 -6.92 10.80
N VAL A 140 -10.55 -6.81 9.93
CA VAL A 140 -9.18 -6.43 10.33
C VAL A 140 -9.17 -5.02 10.94
N MET A 141 -9.80 -4.03 10.29
CA MET A 141 -9.88 -2.67 10.84
C MET A 141 -10.64 -2.66 12.17
N GLN A 142 -11.82 -3.26 12.25
CA GLN A 142 -12.61 -3.32 13.49
C GLN A 142 -11.85 -3.96 14.65
N LYS A 143 -11.05 -4.99 14.37
CA LYS A 143 -10.28 -5.70 15.40
C LYS A 143 -9.07 -4.91 15.90
N TYR A 144 -8.31 -4.30 15.00
CA TYR A 144 -6.99 -3.74 15.33
C TYR A 144 -6.93 -2.20 15.28
N ASP A 145 -7.91 -1.55 14.66
CA ASP A 145 -8.03 -0.09 14.56
C ASP A 145 -9.49 0.38 14.37
N PRO A 146 -10.33 0.32 15.43
CA PRO A 146 -11.73 0.75 15.34
C PRO A 146 -11.90 2.21 14.91
N ALA A 147 -10.91 3.07 15.19
CA ALA A 147 -10.93 4.47 14.78
C ALA A 147 -10.75 4.61 13.27
N LEU A 148 -9.86 3.83 12.66
CA LEU A 148 -9.72 3.73 11.21
C LEU A 148 -11.01 3.21 10.57
N TYR A 149 -11.63 2.17 11.13
CA TYR A 149 -12.90 1.66 10.63
C TYR A 149 -13.98 2.77 10.60
N ALA A 150 -14.16 3.49 11.71
CA ALA A 150 -15.10 4.61 11.79
C ALA A 150 -14.76 5.75 10.79
N TYR A 151 -13.47 5.99 10.56
CA TYR A 151 -13.00 6.96 9.57
C TYR A 151 -13.39 6.53 8.14
N TYR A 152 -13.20 5.25 7.81
CA TYR A 152 -13.60 4.69 6.52
C TYR A 152 -15.12 4.70 6.33
N THR A 153 -15.92 4.39 7.36
CA THR A 153 -17.38 4.54 7.29
C THR A 153 -17.80 5.96 6.90
N LYS A 154 -17.03 6.98 7.31
CA LYS A 154 -17.33 8.39 7.00
C LYS A 154 -16.80 8.83 5.63
N PHE A 155 -15.57 8.46 5.28
CA PHE A 155 -14.86 9.06 4.14
C PHE A 155 -14.58 8.12 2.97
N PHE A 156 -14.76 6.81 3.12
CA PHE A 156 -14.64 5.84 2.03
C PHE A 156 -16.04 5.51 1.51
N LYS A 157 -16.45 6.17 0.43
CA LYS A 157 -17.82 6.12 -0.09
C LYS A 157 -17.84 5.60 -1.51
N ASP A 158 -18.49 4.46 -1.72
CA ASP A 158 -18.84 3.96 -3.04
C ASP A 158 -20.10 4.67 -3.58
N LEU A 159 -20.12 4.97 -4.88
CA LEU A 159 -21.22 5.67 -5.56
C LEU A 159 -22.56 4.94 -5.42
N ASN A 160 -22.53 3.61 -5.37
CA ASN A 160 -23.69 2.73 -5.29
C ASN A 160 -23.93 2.19 -3.87
N GLY A 161 -23.08 2.58 -2.90
CA GLY A 161 -23.16 2.16 -1.51
C GLY A 161 -22.49 0.82 -1.18
N ASP A 162 -21.83 0.16 -2.14
CA ASP A 162 -21.12 -1.10 -1.91
C ASP A 162 -19.66 -0.86 -1.48
N SER A 163 -19.53 -0.40 -0.24
CA SER A 163 -18.21 -0.05 0.33
C SER A 163 -17.31 -1.27 0.51
N ALA A 164 -17.87 -2.45 0.77
CA ALA A 164 -17.10 -3.69 0.93
C ALA A 164 -16.47 -4.12 -0.41
N SER A 165 -17.25 -4.16 -1.49
CA SER A 165 -16.71 -4.42 -2.82
C SER A 165 -15.64 -3.40 -3.20
N PHE A 166 -15.88 -2.12 -2.91
CA PHE A 166 -14.92 -1.05 -3.19
C PHE A 166 -13.62 -1.18 -2.38
N LEU A 167 -13.68 -1.55 -1.09
CA LEU A 167 -12.49 -1.86 -0.29
C LEU A 167 -11.66 -3.00 -0.90
N SER A 168 -12.34 -4.07 -1.32
CA SER A 168 -11.68 -5.21 -1.96
C SER A 168 -11.06 -4.84 -3.30
N HIS A 169 -11.71 -3.97 -4.09
CA HIS A 169 -11.18 -3.44 -5.33
C HIS A 169 -9.86 -2.69 -5.08
N GLU A 170 -9.88 -1.71 -4.19
CA GLU A 170 -8.71 -0.88 -3.91
C GLU A 170 -7.53 -1.69 -3.37
N TYR A 171 -7.77 -2.69 -2.53
CA TYR A 171 -6.69 -3.53 -2.03
C TYR A 171 -6.20 -4.55 -3.06
N ASN A 172 -7.10 -5.36 -3.65
CA ASN A 172 -6.70 -6.46 -4.52
C ASN A 172 -6.11 -5.96 -5.84
N LYS A 173 -6.61 -4.84 -6.37
CA LYS A 173 -6.11 -4.24 -7.60
C LYS A 173 -4.81 -3.47 -7.39
N HIS A 174 -4.71 -2.67 -6.33
CA HIS A 174 -3.61 -1.71 -6.15
C HIS A 174 -2.68 -2.08 -4.99
N GLY A 175 -3.22 -2.38 -3.81
CA GLY A 175 -2.46 -2.77 -2.62
C GLY A 175 -1.52 -3.97 -2.84
N THR A 176 -1.97 -4.97 -3.60
CA THR A 176 -1.17 -6.18 -3.93
C THR A 176 0.04 -5.90 -4.81
N CYS A 177 0.17 -4.70 -5.37
CA CYS A 177 1.23 -4.29 -6.28
C CYS A 177 2.38 -3.50 -5.60
N TYR A 178 2.37 -3.40 -4.27
CA TYR A 178 3.48 -2.83 -3.49
C TYR A 178 4.48 -3.92 -3.08
N THR A 179 5.70 -3.86 -3.61
CA THR A 179 6.78 -4.79 -3.22
C THR A 179 7.13 -4.70 -1.74
N THR A 180 7.00 -3.52 -1.13
CA THR A 180 7.22 -3.29 0.30
C THR A 180 6.16 -3.93 1.21
N MET A 181 5.03 -4.36 0.64
CA MET A 181 3.94 -5.04 1.35
C MET A 181 3.99 -6.57 1.24
N ARG A 182 5.02 -7.14 0.60
CA ARG A 182 5.19 -8.60 0.53
C ARG A 182 5.22 -9.23 1.93
N PRO A 183 4.73 -10.48 2.10
CA PRO A 183 4.73 -11.14 3.40
C PRO A 183 6.11 -11.20 4.06
N SER A 184 7.17 -11.46 3.27
CA SER A 184 8.56 -11.50 3.75
C SER A 184 9.08 -10.15 4.26
N CYS A 185 8.43 -9.04 3.90
CA CYS A 185 8.77 -7.69 4.34
C CYS A 185 8.02 -7.27 5.61
N GLN A 186 6.99 -8.01 6.01
CA GLN A 186 6.18 -7.65 7.17
C GLN A 186 6.79 -8.16 8.47
N PRO A 187 6.66 -7.42 9.59
CA PRO A 187 7.21 -7.86 10.86
C PRO A 187 6.45 -9.08 11.40
N GLN A 188 7.19 -10.01 12.02
CA GLN A 188 6.57 -11.09 12.80
C GLN A 188 6.16 -10.55 14.16
N LEU A 189 4.85 -10.42 14.39
CA LEU A 189 4.28 -9.90 15.63
C LEU A 189 3.38 -10.96 16.29
N PRO A 190 3.35 -11.06 17.64
CA PRO A 190 2.57 -12.11 18.32
C PRO A 190 1.06 -11.87 18.30
N TRP A 191 0.61 -10.68 17.93
CA TRP A 191 -0.79 -10.23 18.08
C TRP A 191 -1.51 -9.98 16.74
N ILE A 192 -0.82 -10.02 15.60
CA ILE A 192 -1.37 -9.82 14.26
C ILE A 192 -0.59 -10.65 13.25
N SER A 193 -1.29 -11.23 12.27
CA SER A 193 -0.63 -11.95 11.18
C SER A 193 0.11 -10.97 10.25
N GLN A 194 1.17 -11.42 9.59
CA GLN A 194 1.89 -10.59 8.61
C GLN A 194 0.96 -10.05 7.49
N PRO A 195 0.05 -10.86 6.89
CA PRO A 195 -0.94 -10.36 5.94
C PRO A 195 -1.88 -9.30 6.52
N ASP A 196 -2.44 -9.54 7.72
CA ASP A 196 -3.35 -8.56 8.37
C ASP A 196 -2.61 -7.25 8.68
N PHE A 197 -1.33 -7.33 9.05
CA PHE A 197 -0.50 -6.15 9.27
C PHE A 197 -0.30 -5.37 7.96
N ALA A 198 -0.05 -6.03 6.84
CA ALA A 198 0.12 -5.36 5.55
C ALA A 198 -1.16 -4.62 5.13
N VAL A 199 -2.30 -5.31 5.12
CA VAL A 199 -3.59 -4.73 4.70
C VAL A 199 -4.03 -3.61 5.63
N LEU A 200 -3.90 -3.78 6.96
CA LEU A 200 -4.25 -2.74 7.92
C LEU A 200 -3.43 -1.46 7.67
N ASN A 201 -2.12 -1.60 7.48
CA ASN A 201 -1.25 -0.43 7.30
C ASN A 201 -1.41 0.22 5.91
N TYR A 202 -1.79 -0.53 4.87
CA TYR A 202 -2.17 0.06 3.58
C TYR A 202 -3.34 1.05 3.73
N PHE A 203 -4.40 0.65 4.42
CA PHE A 203 -5.55 1.52 4.65
C PHE A 203 -5.24 2.66 5.64
N ARG A 204 -4.38 2.44 6.65
CA ARG A 204 -3.87 3.55 7.47
C ARG A 204 -3.12 4.57 6.62
N GLN A 205 -2.30 4.13 5.69
CA GLN A 205 -1.53 5.02 4.84
C GLN A 205 -2.41 5.82 3.88
N ILE A 206 -3.44 5.20 3.29
CA ILE A 206 -4.46 5.91 2.51
C ILE A 206 -5.11 7.01 3.37
N ALA A 207 -5.58 6.68 4.57
CA ALA A 207 -6.19 7.65 5.47
C ALA A 207 -5.22 8.79 5.83
N HIS A 208 -3.96 8.48 6.11
CA HIS A 208 -2.93 9.45 6.43
C HIS A 208 -2.68 10.43 5.26
N LYS A 209 -2.51 9.93 4.03
CA LYS A 209 -2.34 10.78 2.84
C LYS A 209 -3.58 11.62 2.53
N PHE A 210 -4.76 11.06 2.76
CA PHE A 210 -6.01 11.79 2.61
C PHE A 210 -6.13 12.94 3.63
N GLN A 211 -5.79 12.69 4.91
CA GLN A 211 -5.77 13.72 5.96
C GLN A 211 -4.75 14.82 5.72
N GLU A 212 -3.58 14.50 5.15
CA GLU A 212 -2.57 15.50 4.78
C GLU A 212 -2.96 16.33 3.53
N ARG A 213 -3.97 15.88 2.78
CA ARG A 213 -4.44 16.54 1.56
C ARG A 213 -5.94 16.84 1.64
N PRO A 214 -6.40 17.70 2.57
CA PRO A 214 -7.78 18.12 2.67
C PRO A 214 -8.15 19.06 1.52
N THR A 215 -8.40 18.49 0.33
CA THR A 215 -8.60 19.23 -0.93
C THR A 215 -9.65 20.32 -0.82
N TYR A 216 -10.77 20.05 -0.13
CA TYR A 216 -11.81 21.05 0.10
C TYR A 216 -11.26 22.28 0.82
N ASN A 217 -10.54 22.10 1.94
CA ASN A 217 -10.01 23.19 2.74
C ASN A 217 -8.94 24.00 1.98
N PHE A 218 -8.14 23.35 1.14
CA PHE A 218 -7.19 24.05 0.27
C PHE A 218 -7.90 24.97 -0.72
N LEU A 219 -8.94 24.47 -1.40
CA LEU A 219 -9.74 25.27 -2.32
C LEU A 219 -10.50 26.39 -1.61
N GLU A 220 -11.13 26.07 -0.47
CA GLU A 220 -11.83 27.04 0.38
C GLU A 220 -10.93 28.20 0.82
N SER A 221 -9.69 27.90 1.23
CA SER A 221 -8.74 28.93 1.66
C SER A 221 -8.34 29.91 0.55
N ALA A 222 -8.52 29.52 -0.71
CA ALA A 222 -8.34 30.36 -1.89
C ALA A 222 -9.66 31.02 -2.38
N GLY A 223 -10.76 30.88 -1.65
CA GLY A 223 -12.08 31.40 -2.04
C GLY A 223 -12.77 30.56 -3.14
N ILE A 224 -12.32 29.34 -3.37
CA ILE A 224 -12.87 28.39 -4.34
C ILE A 224 -13.83 27.46 -3.60
N LEU A 225 -15.08 27.92 -3.47
CA LEU A 225 -16.16 27.15 -2.84
C LEU A 225 -17.07 26.49 -3.89
N PRO A 226 -17.72 25.37 -3.55
CA PRO A 226 -18.73 24.79 -4.42
C PRO A 226 -19.84 25.79 -4.77
N SER A 227 -20.26 25.81 -6.03
CA SER A 227 -21.29 26.73 -6.52
C SER A 227 -22.14 26.09 -7.63
N ALA A 228 -23.44 26.37 -7.61
CA ALA A 228 -24.35 25.95 -8.67
C ALA A 228 -24.18 26.77 -9.97
N THR A 229 -23.65 27.99 -9.86
CA THR A 229 -23.64 29.00 -10.93
C THR A 229 -22.24 29.51 -11.29
N LYS A 230 -21.29 29.54 -10.35
CA LYS A 230 -19.93 30.00 -10.58
C LYS A 230 -19.10 28.90 -11.23
N ASN A 231 -18.40 29.24 -12.30
CA ASN A 231 -17.35 28.41 -12.89
C ASN A 231 -15.98 28.85 -12.36
N TYR A 232 -15.04 27.92 -12.41
CA TYR A 232 -13.62 28.14 -12.13
C TYR A 232 -12.78 27.75 -13.33
N THR A 233 -11.52 28.16 -13.35
CA THR A 233 -10.60 27.69 -14.40
C THR A 233 -9.74 26.52 -13.92
N LEU A 234 -9.39 25.59 -14.81
CA LEU A 234 -8.49 24.50 -14.48
C LEU A 234 -7.15 25.02 -13.91
N ALA A 235 -6.61 26.09 -14.50
CA ALA A 235 -5.36 26.71 -14.05
C ALA A 235 -5.46 27.24 -12.61
N GLU A 236 -6.59 27.86 -12.24
CA GLU A 236 -6.85 28.34 -10.88
C GLU A 236 -6.90 27.19 -9.87
N ILE A 237 -7.61 26.11 -10.19
CA ILE A 237 -7.70 24.91 -9.35
C ILE A 237 -6.32 24.28 -9.18
N GLN A 238 -5.62 23.99 -10.28
CA GLN A 238 -4.32 23.33 -10.23
C GLN A 238 -3.25 24.20 -9.56
N SER A 239 -3.25 25.51 -9.79
CA SER A 239 -2.33 26.43 -9.11
C SER A 239 -2.59 26.46 -7.60
N THR A 240 -3.84 26.47 -7.18
CA THR A 240 -4.20 26.44 -5.75
C THR A 240 -3.70 25.17 -5.10
N LEU A 241 -4.03 24.01 -5.68
CA LEU A 241 -3.61 22.73 -5.12
C LEU A 241 -2.09 22.52 -5.19
N LYS A 242 -1.42 23.03 -6.23
CA LYS A 242 0.04 23.02 -6.34
C LYS A 242 0.71 23.78 -5.20
N ASN A 243 0.18 24.93 -4.81
CA ASN A 243 0.75 25.73 -3.72
C ASN A 243 0.75 24.97 -2.38
N PHE A 244 -0.24 24.11 -2.14
CA PHE A 244 -0.30 23.27 -0.93
C PHE A 244 0.45 21.95 -1.08
N HIS A 245 0.42 21.34 -2.26
CA HIS A 245 1.03 20.04 -2.48
C HIS A 245 2.56 20.12 -2.71
N GLY A 246 3.03 21.19 -3.34
CA GLY A 246 4.41 21.36 -3.83
C GLY A 246 4.60 20.98 -5.31
N ALA A 247 3.63 20.29 -5.91
CA ALA A 247 3.63 19.89 -7.31
C ALA A 247 2.22 19.89 -7.90
N THR A 248 2.06 19.94 -9.22
CA THR A 248 0.74 20.04 -9.86
C THR A 248 0.02 18.70 -9.80
N PRO A 249 -1.13 18.56 -9.09
CA PRO A 249 -1.91 17.33 -9.10
C PRO A 249 -2.74 17.18 -10.38
N PHE A 250 -3.24 15.96 -10.59
CA PHE A 250 -4.32 15.72 -11.55
C PHE A 250 -5.65 16.21 -10.98
N VAL A 251 -6.45 16.84 -11.83
CA VAL A 251 -7.84 17.22 -11.56
C VAL A 251 -8.71 16.56 -12.63
N GLY A 252 -9.67 15.76 -12.21
CA GLY A 252 -10.60 15.06 -13.07
C GLY A 252 -11.94 15.77 -13.16
N CYS A 253 -12.52 15.78 -14.36
CA CYS A 253 -13.91 16.15 -14.58
C CYS A 253 -14.66 15.04 -15.31
N ASN A 254 -15.96 14.97 -15.06
CA ASN A 254 -16.87 14.19 -15.88
C ASN A 254 -17.09 14.86 -17.26
N LYS A 255 -17.85 14.20 -18.14
CA LYS A 255 -18.14 14.67 -19.51
C LYS A 255 -18.85 16.03 -19.58
N LYS A 256 -19.44 16.51 -18.48
CA LYS A 256 -20.11 17.82 -18.37
C LYS A 256 -19.18 18.93 -17.87
N GLY A 257 -17.89 18.63 -17.64
CA GLY A 257 -16.94 19.58 -17.07
C GLY A 257 -17.15 19.81 -15.56
N GLU A 258 -17.78 18.86 -14.86
CA GLU A 258 -17.96 18.91 -13.41
C GLU A 258 -16.82 18.15 -12.74
N MET A 259 -16.10 18.82 -11.86
CA MET A 259 -14.94 18.29 -11.15
C MET A 259 -15.36 17.12 -10.24
N ASN A 260 -14.67 15.99 -10.34
CA ASN A 260 -15.04 14.76 -9.64
C ASN A 260 -13.86 13.99 -9.05
N GLU A 261 -12.61 14.27 -9.43
CA GLU A 261 -11.44 13.54 -8.94
C GLU A 261 -10.23 14.42 -8.72
N PHE A 262 -9.37 14.02 -7.78
CA PHE A 262 -8.08 14.65 -7.50
C PHE A 262 -7.04 13.59 -7.20
N TRP A 263 -5.92 13.58 -7.92
CA TRP A 263 -4.83 12.65 -7.67
C TRP A 263 -3.55 13.42 -7.36
N TYR A 264 -2.99 13.17 -6.18
CA TYR A 264 -1.72 13.73 -5.73
C TYR A 264 -0.62 12.69 -5.93
N PHE A 265 0.49 13.10 -6.53
CA PHE A 265 1.55 12.19 -6.97
C PHE A 265 2.77 12.31 -6.07
N TRP A 266 3.40 11.18 -5.81
CA TRP A 266 4.47 11.05 -4.84
C TRP A 266 5.55 10.12 -5.33
N ASN A 267 6.80 10.49 -5.06
CA ASN A 267 7.85 9.51 -4.90
C ASN A 267 8.09 9.27 -3.41
N VAL A 268 8.64 8.11 -3.06
CA VAL A 268 8.80 7.68 -1.66
C VAL A 268 10.21 7.20 -1.41
N ARG A 269 10.76 7.62 -0.27
CA ARG A 269 11.93 6.96 0.34
C ARG A 269 11.43 5.97 1.38
N SER A 270 12.07 4.79 1.44
CA SER A 270 11.65 3.69 2.31
C SER A 270 10.34 3.01 1.86
N THR A 271 9.47 2.64 2.81
CA THR A 271 8.27 1.83 2.56
C THR A 271 7.04 2.67 2.24
N VAL A 272 6.02 2.07 1.63
CA VAL A 272 4.74 2.77 1.40
C VAL A 272 4.08 3.20 2.72
N ASN A 273 4.09 2.37 3.76
CA ASN A 273 3.33 2.62 4.99
C ASN A 273 4.03 3.54 6.01
N PHE A 274 5.36 3.69 5.92
CA PHE A 274 6.15 4.43 6.91
C PHE A 274 7.26 5.30 6.29
N GLY A 275 7.23 5.45 4.96
CA GLY A 275 8.25 6.17 4.22
C GLY A 275 8.03 7.67 4.20
N HIS A 276 9.04 8.36 3.66
CA HIS A 276 8.98 9.79 3.41
C HIS A 276 8.47 10.05 1.99
N TYR A 277 7.34 10.75 1.88
CA TYR A 277 6.68 11.06 0.62
C TYR A 277 7.12 12.43 0.12
N GLU A 278 7.69 12.47 -1.08
CA GLU A 278 8.07 13.70 -1.78
C GLU A 278 7.07 13.97 -2.91
N PRO A 279 6.41 15.14 -2.94
CA PRO A 279 5.44 15.47 -3.98
C PRO A 279 6.10 15.58 -5.35
N VAL A 280 5.44 15.10 -6.40
CA VAL A 280 5.92 15.18 -7.79
C VAL A 280 4.83 15.62 -8.75
N GLU A 281 5.25 16.14 -9.90
CA GLU A 281 4.32 16.60 -10.94
C GLU A 281 3.48 15.42 -11.46
N SER A 282 2.20 15.67 -11.72
CA SER A 282 1.31 14.69 -12.32
C SER A 282 1.87 14.16 -13.64
N THR A 283 1.92 12.83 -13.78
CA THR A 283 2.22 12.15 -15.05
C THR A 283 0.98 12.02 -15.95
N THR A 284 -0.21 12.31 -15.41
CA THR A 284 -1.49 12.26 -16.13
C THR A 284 -2.01 13.65 -16.46
N LYS A 285 -2.52 13.85 -17.68
CA LYS A 285 -3.19 15.09 -18.08
C LYS A 285 -4.60 15.17 -17.50
N SER A 286 -5.00 16.35 -17.04
CA SER A 286 -6.38 16.60 -16.58
C SER A 286 -7.41 16.26 -17.66
N THR A 287 -8.57 15.75 -17.22
CA THR A 287 -9.74 15.55 -18.09
C THR A 287 -10.69 16.76 -18.10
N CYS A 288 -10.38 17.82 -17.36
CA CYS A 288 -11.21 19.00 -17.27
C CYS A 288 -11.03 19.96 -18.46
N PRO A 289 -12.11 20.63 -18.89
CA PRO A 289 -12.01 21.79 -19.78
C PRO A 289 -11.35 22.99 -19.07
N GLN A 290 -10.99 24.02 -19.84
CA GLN A 290 -10.39 25.25 -19.28
C GLN A 290 -11.32 25.94 -18.28
N SER A 291 -12.63 25.95 -18.52
CA SER A 291 -13.68 26.42 -17.61
C SER A 291 -14.49 25.24 -17.10
N LEU A 292 -14.50 25.02 -15.79
CA LEU A 292 -15.09 23.85 -15.14
C LEU A 292 -16.08 24.25 -14.03
N ARG A 293 -16.88 23.29 -13.59
CA ARG A 293 -17.87 23.44 -12.51
C ARG A 293 -17.40 22.70 -11.25
N TYR A 294 -17.46 23.39 -10.12
CA TYR A 294 -17.28 22.78 -8.81
C TYR A 294 -18.62 22.79 -8.09
N LEU A 295 -19.39 21.70 -8.21
CA LEU A 295 -20.78 21.67 -7.77
C LEU A 295 -20.91 21.41 -6.26
N PRO A 296 -21.88 22.04 -5.57
CA PRO A 296 -22.19 21.68 -4.19
C PRO A 296 -22.76 20.27 -4.12
N LYS A 297 -22.43 19.55 -3.05
CA LYS A 297 -23.09 18.29 -2.72
C LYS A 297 -24.52 18.58 -2.26
N PRO A 298 -25.53 17.81 -2.72
CA PRO A 298 -26.92 17.99 -2.32
C PRO A 298 -27.11 17.81 -0.80
#